data_AF-A0A965R5F7-F1
#
_entry.id   AF-A0A965R5F7-F1
#
_cell.length_a   1.000
_cell.length_b   1.000
_cell.length_c   1.000
_cell.angle_alpha   90.00
_cell.angle_beta   90.00
_cell.angle_gamma   90.00
#
_symmetry.space_group_name_H-M   'P 1'
#
loop_
_entity.id
_entity.type
_entity.pdbx_description
1 polymer ?
#
loop_
_entity_poly.entity_id
_entity_poly.type
_entity_poly.pdbx_seq_one_letter_code
_entity_poly.pdbx_strand_id
1 'polypeptide(L)'
;MWWRDGTLFSPPPEAVRVDSVTARVIAEMAAEKGNPLSTEAIEPASLSGRTVWAINALHGIREVTAWIDGPKLAQIPELTTEWRTAYELRRAPLARG
;
A
#
# COMPACT_ATOMS: atom_id res chain seq x y z
N MET A 1 -4.24 1.46 0.68
CA MET A 1 -3.83 1.31 -0.74
C MET A 1 -4.12 -0.12 -1.16
N TRP A 2 -4.24 -0.43 -2.43
CA TRP A 2 -4.48 -1.81 -2.87
C TRP A 2 -3.73 -2.13 -4.16
N TRP A 3 -3.47 -3.42 -4.34
CA TRP A 3 -2.87 -3.97 -5.53
C TRP A 3 -3.94 -4.56 -6.45
N ARG A 4 -3.81 -4.30 -7.74
CA ARG A 4 -4.61 -4.94 -8.78
C ARG A 4 -3.75 -5.06 -10.04
N ASP A 5 -3.54 -6.28 -10.51
CA ASP A 5 -2.92 -6.59 -11.81
C ASP A 5 -1.59 -5.86 -12.06
N GLY A 6 -0.69 -5.86 -11.07
CA GLY A 6 0.64 -5.24 -11.20
C GLY A 6 0.66 -3.71 -11.01
N THR A 7 -0.50 -3.11 -10.76
CA THR A 7 -0.68 -1.67 -10.54
C THR A 7 -0.99 -1.40 -9.08
N LEU A 8 -0.34 -0.37 -8.53
CA LEU A 8 -0.64 0.13 -7.20
C LEU A 8 -1.71 1.21 -7.28
N PHE A 9 -2.74 1.06 -6.47
CA PHE A 9 -3.82 2.03 -6.40
C PHE A 9 -3.89 2.72 -5.03
N SER A 10 -4.17 4.02 -5.07
CA SER A 10 -4.54 4.81 -3.90
C SER A 10 -5.94 5.40 -4.05
N PRO A 11 -6.64 5.68 -2.94
CA PRO A 11 -7.78 6.58 -2.98
C PRO A 11 -7.38 7.93 -3.59
N PRO A 12 -8.33 8.64 -4.23
CA PRO A 12 -8.10 10.00 -4.71
C PRO A 12 -7.65 10.94 -3.58
N PRO A 13 -6.84 11.98 -3.89
CA PRO A 13 -6.36 12.93 -2.89
C PRO A 13 -7.48 13.69 -2.18
N GLU A 14 -8.66 13.78 -2.80
CA GLU A 14 -9.86 14.40 -2.23
C GLU A 14 -10.52 13.52 -1.13
N ALA A 15 -10.15 12.25 -1.01
CA ALA A 15 -10.61 11.39 0.07
C ALA A 15 -9.99 11.84 1.40
N VAL A 16 -10.81 11.95 2.46
CA VAL A 16 -10.34 12.35 3.80
C VAL A 16 -9.23 11.41 4.26
N ARG A 17 -8.00 11.92 4.25
CA ARG A 17 -6.80 11.16 4.62
C ARG A 17 -5.82 12.03 5.38
N VAL A 18 -5.17 11.43 6.36
CA VAL A 18 -3.95 12.00 6.95
C VAL A 18 -2.87 12.03 5.85
N ASP A 19 -2.25 13.19 5.70
CA ASP A 19 -1.15 13.40 4.77
C ASP A 19 0.03 12.50 5.20
N SER A 20 0.17 11.36 4.53
CA SER A 20 1.00 10.25 5.00
C SER A 20 2.31 10.24 4.23
N VAL A 21 3.40 10.61 4.91
CA VAL A 21 4.78 10.51 4.36
C VAL A 21 5.05 9.08 3.86
N THR A 22 4.64 8.06 4.62
CA THR A 22 4.77 6.65 4.22
C THR A 22 4.11 6.36 2.88
N ALA A 23 2.95 6.96 2.59
CA ALA A 23 2.26 6.72 1.33
C ALA A 23 2.95 7.37 0.14
N ARG A 24 3.58 8.54 0.34
CA ARG A 24 4.41 9.20 -0.67
C ARG A 24 5.63 8.35 -1.00
N VAL A 25 6.33 7.85 0.02
CA VAL A 25 7.47 6.93 -0.17
C VAL A 25 7.05 5.65 -0.91
N ILE A 26 5.88 5.09 -0.61
CA ILE A 26 5.38 3.90 -1.31
C ILE A 26 5.03 4.21 -2.78
N ALA A 27 4.49 5.39 -3.07
CA ALA A 27 4.24 5.83 -4.44
C ALA A 27 5.55 6.01 -5.23
N GLU A 28 6.58 6.60 -4.60
CA GLU A 28 7.93 6.71 -5.17
C GLU A 28 8.53 5.32 -5.44
N MET A 29 8.40 4.40 -4.48
CA MET A 29 8.82 3.00 -4.65
C MET A 29 8.14 2.31 -5.83
N ALA A 30 6.85 2.59 -6.07
CA ALA A 30 6.13 2.04 -7.21
C ALA A 30 6.73 2.53 -8.53
N ALA A 31 6.98 3.85 -8.63
CA ALA A 31 7.62 4.44 -9.79
C ALA A 31 9.01 3.85 -10.05
N GLU A 32 9.84 3.71 -9.01
CA GLU A 32 11.18 3.12 -9.10
C GLU A 32 11.17 1.65 -9.55
N LYS A 33 10.16 0.88 -9.13
CA LYS A 33 9.96 -0.52 -9.55
C LYS A 33 9.32 -0.66 -10.93
N GLY A 34 8.91 0.44 -11.56
CA GLY A 34 8.16 0.42 -12.83
C GLY A 34 6.71 -0.05 -12.68
N ASN A 35 6.17 -0.07 -11.45
CA ASN A 35 4.77 -0.37 -11.21
C ASN A 35 3.92 0.90 -11.38
N PRO A 36 2.89 0.88 -12.25
CA PRO A 36 2.03 2.03 -12.40
C PRO A 36 1.35 2.40 -11.08
N LEU A 37 1.20 3.71 -10.85
CA LEU A 37 0.41 4.26 -9.76
C LEU A 37 -0.85 4.89 -10.33
N SER A 38 -2.00 4.55 -9.77
CA SER A 38 -3.29 5.10 -10.19
C SER A 38 -4.15 5.48 -8.99
N THR A 39 -5.04 6.44 -9.17
CA THR A 39 -6.03 6.85 -8.18
C THR A 39 -7.42 6.41 -8.63
N GLU A 40 -8.21 5.86 -7.72
CA GLU A 40 -9.58 5.42 -8.03
C GLU A 40 -10.47 5.59 -6.79
N ALA A 41 -11.62 6.23 -6.95
CA ALA A 41 -12.66 6.23 -5.92
C ALA A 41 -13.42 4.91 -6.01
N ILE A 42 -13.32 4.07 -4.99
CA ILE A 42 -14.02 2.79 -4.94
C ILE A 42 -14.74 2.59 -3.61
N GLU A 43 -15.88 1.93 -3.67
CA GLU A 43 -16.56 1.43 -2.48
C GLU A 43 -15.80 0.23 -1.89
N PRO A 44 -15.88 0.01 -0.57
CA PRO A 44 -15.24 -1.14 0.06
C PRO A 44 -15.59 -2.47 -0.60
N ALA A 45 -16.85 -2.71 -0.98
CA ALA A 45 -17.27 -3.96 -1.62
C ALA A 45 -16.47 -4.28 -2.91
N SER A 46 -16.08 -3.26 -3.66
CA SER A 46 -15.29 -3.39 -4.89
C SER A 46 -13.83 -3.82 -4.66
N LEU A 47 -13.36 -3.86 -3.41
CA LEU A 47 -12.06 -4.43 -3.04
C LEU A 47 -12.06 -5.95 -2.94
N SER A 48 -13.19 -6.62 -3.19
CA SER A 48 -13.24 -8.07 -3.17
C SER A 48 -12.21 -8.69 -4.14
N GLY A 49 -11.46 -9.67 -3.63
CA GLY A 49 -10.39 -10.33 -4.37
C GLY A 49 -9.15 -9.47 -4.62
N ARG A 50 -9.06 -8.26 -4.02
CA ARG A 50 -7.86 -7.41 -4.11
C ARG A 50 -7.01 -7.54 -2.86
N THR A 51 -5.70 -7.40 -3.04
CA THR A 51 -4.76 -7.30 -1.92
C THR A 51 -4.75 -5.87 -1.42
N VAL A 52 -5.17 -5.67 -0.17
CA VAL A 52 -5.28 -4.33 0.44
C VAL A 52 -4.21 -4.16 1.48
N TRP A 53 -3.55 -3.00 1.46
CA TRP A 53 -2.54 -2.62 2.43
C TRP A 53 -2.99 -1.44 3.29
N ALA A 54 -2.90 -1.64 4.60
CA ALA A 54 -2.91 -0.59 5.60
C ALA A 54 -1.50 0.01 5.71
N ILE A 55 -1.41 1.32 5.56
CA ILE A 55 -0.15 2.08 5.55
C ILE A 55 -0.07 2.93 6.81
N ASN A 56 1.00 2.77 7.59
CA ASN A 56 1.22 3.50 8.84
C ASN A 56 2.70 3.92 8.96
N ALA A 57 2.98 5.10 9.50
CA ALA A 57 4.34 5.58 9.76
C ALA A 57 5.11 4.72 10.77
N LEU A 58 4.44 4.19 11.80
CA LEU A 58 5.04 3.34 12.83
C LEU A 58 5.29 1.91 12.34
N HIS A 59 4.31 1.35 11.61
CA HIS A 59 4.30 -0.08 11.26
C HIS A 59 4.58 -0.37 9.78
N GLY A 60 4.78 0.64 8.94
CA GLY A 60 4.98 0.49 7.51
C GLY A 60 3.77 -0.08 6.77
N ILE A 61 4.02 -1.11 5.97
CA ILE A 61 3.03 -1.77 5.09
C ILE A 61 2.50 -3.04 5.78
N ARG A 62 1.19 -3.12 6.00
CA ARG A 62 0.52 -4.34 6.46
C ARG A 62 -0.57 -4.77 5.51
N GLU A 63 -0.57 -6.05 5.16
CA GLU A 63 -1.70 -6.67 4.48
C GLU A 63 -2.92 -6.72 5.38
N VAL A 64 -4.05 -6.27 4.85
CA VAL A 64 -5.34 -6.36 5.51
C VAL A 64 -5.87 -7.77 5.27
N THR A 65 -6.02 -8.53 6.34
CA THR A 65 -6.41 -9.94 6.26
C THR A 65 -7.92 -10.16 6.28
N ALA A 66 -8.68 -9.21 6.85
CA ALA A 66 -10.13 -9.30 6.96
C ALA A 66 -10.79 -7.92 7.07
N TRP A 67 -12.06 -7.87 6.68
CA TRP A 67 -12.95 -6.73 6.86
C TRP A 67 -14.12 -7.14 7.77
N ILE A 68 -14.58 -6.24 8.64
CA ILE A 68 -15.82 -6.44 9.41
C ILE A 68 -16.99 -6.09 8.48
N ASP A 69 -17.91 -7.04 8.27
CA ASP A 69 -19.07 -6.88 7.37
C ASP A 69 -18.70 -6.38 5.97
N GLY A 70 -17.50 -6.72 5.49
CA GLY A 70 -16.95 -6.24 4.24
C GLY A 70 -16.50 -7.36 3.30
N PRO A 71 -15.83 -7.00 2.19
CA PRO A 71 -15.46 -7.97 1.17
C PRO A 71 -14.42 -8.99 1.68
N LYS A 72 -14.40 -10.15 1.02
CA LYS A 72 -13.25 -11.06 1.11
C LYS A 72 -12.11 -10.51 0.25
N LEU A 73 -10.96 -10.31 0.88
CA LEU A 73 -9.75 -9.80 0.25
C LEU A 73 -8.87 -10.94 -0.24
N ALA A 74 -8.08 -10.68 -1.28
CA ALA A 74 -7.00 -11.59 -1.66
C ALA A 74 -5.77 -11.34 -0.79
N GLN A 75 -4.98 -12.38 -0.59
CA GLN A 75 -3.72 -12.31 0.14
C GLN A 75 -2.58 -12.73 -0.78
N ILE A 76 -1.56 -11.88 -0.83
CA ILE A 76 -0.29 -12.16 -1.52
C ILE A 76 0.82 -11.78 -0.53
N PRO A 77 1.12 -12.66 0.44
CA PRO A 77 2.08 -12.38 1.50
C PRO A 77 3.49 -12.08 0.96
N GLU A 78 3.87 -12.68 -0.16
CA GLU A 78 5.16 -12.51 -0.81
C GLU A 78 5.31 -11.07 -1.33
N LEU A 79 4.29 -10.56 -2.02
CA LEU A 79 4.24 -9.17 -2.50
C LEU A 79 4.30 -8.20 -1.31
N THR A 80 3.52 -8.46 -0.26
CA THR A 80 3.51 -7.63 0.95
C THR A 80 4.89 -7.60 1.62
N THR A 81 5.56 -8.76 1.70
CA THR A 81 6.88 -8.89 2.32
C THR A 81 7.92 -8.14 1.51
N GLU A 82 7.94 -8.31 0.19
CA GLU A 82 8.86 -7.60 -0.70
C GLU A 82 8.75 -6.08 -0.53
N TRP A 83 7.52 -5.55 -0.56
CA TRP A 83 7.28 -4.12 -0.43
C TRP A 83 7.59 -3.60 0.97
N ARG A 84 7.29 -4.38 2.02
CA ARG A 84 7.65 -4.01 3.39
C ARG A 84 9.17 -3.94 3.56
N THR A 85 9.91 -4.95 3.11
CA THR A 85 11.38 -4.98 3.21
C THR A 85 12.00 -3.82 2.45
N ALA A 86 11.52 -3.53 1.24
CA ALA A 86 11.98 -2.39 0.45
C ALA A 86 11.70 -1.05 1.15
N TYR A 87 10.54 -0.89 1.80
CA TYR A 87 10.23 0.29 2.60
C TYR A 87 11.12 0.41 3.86
N GLU A 88 11.43 -0.71 4.52
CA GLU A 88 12.29 -0.78 5.70
C GLU A 88 13.72 -0.36 5.42
N LEU A 89 14.29 -0.81 4.29
CA LEU A 89 15.62 -0.40 3.87
C LEU A 89 15.72 1.11 3.63
N ARG A 90 14.63 1.76 3.16
CA ARG A 90 14.56 3.22 2.99
C ARG A 90 14.39 3.97 4.32
N ARG A 91 13.80 3.34 5.34
CA ARG A 91 13.64 3.94 6.68
C ARG A 91 14.91 3.81 7.54
N ALA A 92 15.79 2.86 7.21
CA ALA A 92 17.00 2.63 7.98
C ALA A 92 17.79 3.95 8.07
N PRO A 93 18.24 4.38 9.27
CA PRO A 93 19.07 5.56 9.39
C PRO A 93 20.27 5.40 8.46
N LEU A 94 20.59 6.43 7.68
CA LEU A 94 21.88 6.49 6.98
C LEU A 94 22.94 6.22 8.05
N ALA A 95 23.68 5.11 7.90
CA ALA A 95 24.76 4.80 8.81
C ALA A 95 25.66 6.04 8.87
N ARG A 96 25.79 6.62 10.07
CA ARG A 96 26.73 7.71 10.30
C ARG A 96 28.12 7.13 10.13
N GLY A 97 28.69 7.33 8.94
CA GLY A 97 30.13 7.19 8.67
C GLY A 97 30.90 8.38 9.23
#